data_AF-A0A7R9YMU6-F1
#
_entry.id   AF-A0A7R9YMU6-F1
#
_cell.length_a   1.000
_cell.length_b   1.000
_cell.length_c   1.000
_cell.angle_alpha   90.00
_cell.angle_beta   90.00
_cell.angle_gamma   90.00
#
_symmetry.space_group_name_H-M   'P 1'
#
loop_
_entity.id
_entity.type
_entity.pdbx_description
1 polymer ?
#
loop_
_entity_poly.entity_id
_entity_poly.type
_entity_poly.pdbx_seq_one_letter_code
_entity_poly.pdbx_strand_id
1 'polypeptide(L)'
;PLQNRVGELYSLVQYLRLDPLSFYCCSTKGCACKSREYRFTDGWRKCVICGHSPLKHFSVFNKTILNPIKKFGYVGEGRTAMLALKEQVFDVALLRRTKA
;
A
#
# COMPACT_ATOMS: atom_id res chain seq x y z
N PRO A 1 1.55 18.44 12.43
CA PRO A 1 0.21 17.91 12.80
C PRO A 1 -0.17 16.72 11.91
N LEU A 2 0.12 15.49 12.35
CA LEU A 2 -0.33 14.26 11.69
C LEU A 2 -1.85 14.18 11.83
N GLN A 3 -2.58 14.70 10.84
CA GLN A 3 -4.03 14.61 10.73
C GLN A 3 -4.41 13.18 10.30
N ASN A 4 -4.14 12.22 11.18
CA ASN A 4 -4.56 10.80 11.21
C ASN A 4 -5.50 10.32 10.09
N ARG A 5 -4.97 10.15 8.88
CA ARG A 5 -5.49 9.16 7.94
C ARG A 5 -4.34 8.33 7.43
N VAL A 6 -4.36 7.04 7.71
CA VAL A 6 -3.43 6.05 7.13
C VAL A 6 -3.43 6.13 5.58
N GLY A 7 -4.47 6.71 4.97
CA GLY A 7 -4.51 7.04 3.54
C GLY A 7 -3.51 8.12 3.09
N GLU A 8 -3.16 9.11 3.93
CA GLU A 8 -2.15 10.12 3.59
C GLU A 8 -0.73 9.53 3.58
N LEU A 9 -0.51 8.48 4.37
CA LEU A 9 0.74 7.71 4.35
C LEU A 9 0.95 7.00 3.01
N TYR A 10 -0.12 6.68 2.27
CA TYR A 10 0.02 6.02 0.97
C TYR A 10 0.78 6.89 -0.04
N SER A 11 0.48 8.19 -0.09
CA SER A 11 1.19 9.13 -0.97
C SER A 11 2.67 9.24 -0.60
N LEU A 12 3.00 9.21 0.69
CA LEU A 12 4.39 9.20 1.18
C LEU A 12 5.11 7.91 0.79
N VAL A 13 4.46 6.75 0.98
CA VAL A 13 4.99 5.43 0.60
C VAL A 13 5.29 5.36 -0.90
N GLN A 14 4.40 5.93 -1.73
CA GLN A 14 4.61 6.05 -3.18
C GLN A 14 5.80 6.95 -3.52
N TYR A 15 5.88 8.13 -2.88
CA TYR A 15 6.97 9.08 -3.09
C TYR A 15 8.33 8.51 -2.70
N LEU A 16 8.41 7.87 -1.53
CA LEU A 16 9.63 7.23 -1.01
C LEU A 16 9.96 5.90 -1.68
N ARG A 17 9.10 5.40 -2.58
CA ARG A 17 9.34 4.19 -3.39
C ARG A 17 9.63 2.95 -2.55
N LEU A 18 8.98 2.82 -1.39
CA LEU A 18 9.20 1.71 -0.46
C LEU A 18 8.70 0.38 -1.08
N ASP A 19 9.62 -0.54 -1.35
CA ASP A 19 9.30 -1.88 -1.85
C ASP A 19 8.93 -2.81 -0.68
N PRO A 20 7.90 -3.67 -0.78
CA PRO A 20 6.95 -3.82 -1.90
C PRO A 20 5.68 -2.96 -1.77
N LEU A 21 5.57 -2.14 -0.73
CA LEU A 21 4.33 -1.42 -0.37
C LEU A 21 3.87 -0.40 -1.42
N SER A 22 4.80 0.20 -2.17
CA SER A 22 4.51 1.21 -3.20
C SER A 22 3.98 0.63 -4.51
N PHE A 23 3.64 -0.65 -4.59
CA PHE A 23 3.25 -1.30 -5.84
C PHE A 23 1.78 -1.73 -5.85
N TYR A 24 1.21 -1.69 -7.05
CA TYR A 24 0.00 -2.40 -7.45
C TYR A 24 0.40 -3.76 -8.02
N CYS A 25 -0.25 -4.80 -7.53
CA CYS A 25 -0.07 -6.17 -8.00
C CYS A 25 -1.38 -6.72 -8.54
N CYS A 26 -1.28 -7.66 -9.48
CA CYS A 26 -2.43 -8.41 -9.97
C CYS A 26 -2.68 -9.64 -9.08
N SER A 27 -3.95 -9.89 -8.76
CA SER A 27 -4.40 -11.07 -8.00
C SER A 27 -4.61 -12.31 -8.87
N THR A 28 -4.53 -12.19 -10.19
CA THR A 28 -4.67 -13.32 -11.09
C THR A 28 -3.53 -14.31 -10.86
N LYS A 29 -3.86 -15.59 -10.63
CA LYS A 29 -2.87 -16.65 -10.44
C LYS A 29 -1.94 -16.73 -11.66
N GLY A 30 -0.63 -16.78 -11.43
CA GLY A 30 0.39 -16.82 -12.49
C GLY A 30 0.72 -15.46 -13.12
N CYS A 31 0.10 -14.36 -12.68
CA CYS A 31 0.38 -13.03 -13.21
C CYS A 31 1.49 -12.34 -12.40
N ALA A 32 2.61 -12.00 -13.04
CA ALA A 32 3.73 -11.28 -12.44
C ALA A 32 3.61 -9.74 -12.55
N CYS A 33 2.42 -9.22 -12.85
CA CYS A 33 2.23 -7.78 -13.05
C CYS A 33 2.47 -6.98 -11.76
N LYS A 34 3.45 -6.08 -11.80
CA LYS A 34 3.83 -5.16 -10.73
C LYS A 34 4.04 -3.76 -11.32
N SER A 35 3.32 -2.76 -10.81
CA SER A 35 3.42 -1.36 -11.27
C SER A 35 3.29 -0.39 -10.09
N ARG A 36 4.06 0.70 -10.07
CA ARG A 36 3.88 1.75 -9.05
C ARG A 36 2.68 2.65 -9.36
N GLU A 37 2.46 2.89 -10.65
CA GLU A 37 1.37 3.71 -11.14
C GLU A 37 0.17 2.85 -11.52
N TYR A 38 -1.03 3.43 -11.40
CA TYR A 38 -2.28 2.82 -11.82
C TYR A 38 -2.43 2.89 -13.35
N ARG A 39 -1.68 2.03 -14.08
CA ARG A 39 -1.59 2.03 -15.54
C ARG A 39 -2.66 1.15 -16.19
N PHE A 40 -3.76 1.79 -16.59
CA PHE A 40 -4.85 1.17 -17.33
C PHE A 40 -5.05 1.86 -18.67
N THR A 41 -5.53 1.11 -19.65
CA THR A 41 -5.82 1.60 -21.00
C THR A 41 -6.89 2.69 -20.97
N ASP A 42 -7.00 3.46 -22.07
CA ASP A 42 -8.07 4.45 -22.25
C ASP A 42 -9.44 3.81 -22.00
N GLY A 43 -10.18 4.39 -21.05
CA GLY A 43 -11.45 3.86 -20.53
C GLY A 43 -11.34 2.94 -19.30
N TRP A 44 -10.17 2.81 -18.68
CA TRP A 44 -9.94 2.04 -17.43
C TRP A 44 -10.48 0.60 -17.47
N ARG A 45 -10.40 -0.08 -18.62
CA ARG A 45 -10.97 -1.43 -18.79
C ARG A 45 -9.96 -2.55 -18.61
N LYS A 46 -8.70 -2.33 -18.99
CA LYS A 46 -7.65 -3.35 -18.95
C LYS A 46 -6.33 -2.74 -18.47
N CYS A 47 -5.56 -3.52 -17.73
CA CYS A 47 -4.19 -3.14 -17.38
C CYS A 47 -3.31 -3.13 -18.64
N VAL A 48 -2.49 -2.09 -18.80
CA VAL A 48 -1.57 -1.97 -19.95
C VAL A 48 -0.48 -3.05 -19.93
N ILE A 49 -0.15 -3.59 -18.75
CA ILE A 49 0.96 -4.53 -18.57
C ILE A 49 0.51 -5.98 -18.76
N CYS A 50 -0.62 -6.38 -18.17
CA CYS A 50 -1.07 -7.78 -18.19
C CYS A 50 -2.44 -8.01 -18.80
N GLY A 51 -3.12 -6.97 -19.28
CA GLY A 51 -4.43 -7.06 -19.93
C GLY A 51 -5.62 -7.41 -19.01
N HIS A 52 -5.38 -7.67 -17.72
CA HIS A 52 -6.44 -8.03 -16.78
C HIS A 52 -7.31 -6.83 -16.37
N SER A 53 -8.52 -7.14 -15.88
CA SER A 53 -9.45 -6.13 -15.37
C SER A 53 -8.86 -5.37 -14.16
N PRO A 54 -9.09 -4.05 -14.04
CA PRO A 54 -8.67 -3.26 -12.88
C PRO A 54 -9.12 -3.81 -11.53
N LEU A 55 -10.27 -4.48 -11.47
CA LEU A 55 -10.76 -5.12 -10.25
C LEU A 55 -9.83 -6.24 -9.73
N LYS A 56 -9.00 -6.82 -10.61
CA LYS A 56 -8.00 -7.83 -10.21
C LYS A 56 -6.72 -7.19 -9.67
N HIS A 57 -6.53 -5.88 -9.84
CA HIS A 57 -5.36 -5.17 -9.34
C HIS A 57 -5.65 -4.58 -7.96
N PHE A 58 -4.68 -4.68 -7.07
CA PHE A 58 -4.78 -4.11 -5.74
C PHE A 58 -3.46 -3.44 -5.36
N SER A 59 -3.54 -2.35 -4.60
CA SER A 59 -2.38 -1.77 -3.95
C SER A 59 -1.93 -2.67 -2.81
N VAL A 60 -0.64 -3.03 -2.79
CA VAL A 60 -0.04 -3.87 -1.74
C VAL A 60 -0.26 -3.20 -0.38
N PHE A 61 0.09 -1.91 -0.25
CA PHE A 61 -0.15 -1.13 0.97
C PHE A 61 -1.61 -1.20 1.44
N ASN A 62 -2.57 -1.05 0.53
CA ASN A 62 -3.98 -1.09 0.92
C ASN A 62 -4.38 -2.46 1.45
N LYS A 63 -3.93 -3.53 0.79
CA LYS A 63 -4.25 -4.91 1.17
C LYS A 63 -3.58 -5.32 2.49
N THR A 64 -2.32 -4.95 2.70
CA THR A 64 -1.53 -5.41 3.86
C THR A 64 -1.65 -4.51 5.09
N ILE A 65 -1.81 -3.20 4.89
CA ILE A 65 -1.77 -2.21 5.97
C ILE A 65 -3.14 -1.54 6.14
N LEU A 66 -3.62 -0.82 5.12
CA LEU A 66 -4.79 0.05 5.28
C LEU A 66 -6.07 -0.72 5.63
N ASN A 67 -6.37 -1.79 4.90
CA ASN A 67 -7.61 -2.53 5.06
C ASN A 67 -7.68 -3.28 6.39
N PRO A 68 -6.63 -4.00 6.85
CA PRO A 68 -6.65 -4.63 8.17
C PRO A 68 -6.77 -3.62 9.32
N ILE A 69 -6.07 -2.48 9.25
CA ILE A 69 -6.18 -1.43 10.28
C ILE A 69 -7.60 -0.85 10.32
N LYS A 70 -8.18 -0.54 9.15
CA LYS A 70 -9.56 -0.03 9.07
C LYS A 70 -10.60 -1.03 9.58
N LYS A 71 -10.41 -2.32 9.31
CA LYS A 71 -11.39 -3.37 9.63
C LYS A 71 -11.31 -3.86 11.07
N PHE A 72 -10.11 -4.00 11.61
CA PHE A 72 -9.87 -4.65 12.91
C PHE A 72 -9.24 -3.72 13.96
N GLY A 73 -8.88 -2.49 13.60
CA GLY A 73 -8.30 -1.52 14.54
C GLY A 73 -7.00 -2.02 15.16
N TYR A 74 -6.93 -2.02 16.48
CA TYR A 74 -5.75 -2.45 17.26
C TYR A 74 -5.79 -3.93 17.68
N VAL A 75 -6.71 -4.72 17.14
CA VAL A 75 -6.91 -6.13 17.52
C VAL A 75 -6.61 -7.06 16.34
N GLY A 76 -6.08 -8.25 16.63
CA GLY A 76 -5.83 -9.29 15.63
C GLY A 76 -4.99 -8.80 14.44
N GLU A 77 -5.50 -9.00 13.23
CA GLU A 77 -4.84 -8.58 11.98
C GLU A 77 -4.56 -7.08 11.91
N GLY A 78 -5.37 -6.26 12.58
CA GLY A 78 -5.15 -4.81 12.65
C GLY A 78 -3.87 -4.45 13.42
N ARG A 79 -3.60 -5.15 14.54
CA ARG A 79 -2.34 -4.98 15.29
C ARG A 79 -1.13 -5.39 14.45
N THR A 80 -1.22 -6.52 13.76
CA THR A 80 -0.14 -6.99 12.88
C THR A 80 0.14 -6.01 11.75
N ALA A 81 -0.91 -5.43 11.16
CA ALA A 81 -0.77 -4.40 10.14
C ALA A 81 -0.18 -3.08 10.67
N MET A 82 -0.50 -2.69 11.91
CA MET A 82 0.13 -1.54 12.58
C MET A 82 1.63 -1.78 12.84
N LEU A 83 2.01 -2.99 13.25
CA LEU A 83 3.42 -3.37 13.42
C LEU A 83 4.16 -3.35 12.08
N ALA A 84 3.56 -3.94 11.03
CA ALA A 84 4.12 -3.90 9.69
C ALA A 84 4.28 -2.46 9.17
N LEU A 85 3.31 -1.57 9.44
CA LEU A 85 3.42 -0.15 9.11
C LEU A 85 4.60 0.50 9.84
N LYS A 86 4.79 0.21 11.13
CA LYS A 86 5.92 0.74 11.89
C LYS A 86 7.25 0.26 11.29
N GLU A 87 7.43 -1.04 11.16
CA GLU A 87 8.71 -1.65 10.76
C GLU A 87 9.06 -1.36 9.29
N GLN A 88 8.10 -1.43 8.38
CA GLN A 88 8.37 -1.31 6.93
C GLN A 88 8.28 0.13 6.42
N VAL A 89 7.62 1.04 7.15
CA VAL A 89 7.47 2.44 6.73
C VAL A 89 8.16 3.38 7.72
N PHE A 90 7.76 3.40 8.99
CA PHE A 90 8.26 4.42 9.92
C PHE A 90 9.73 4.23 10.29
N ASP A 91 10.16 3.01 10.60
CA ASP A 91 11.55 2.77 11.02
C ASP A 91 12.56 3.04 9.89
N VAL A 92 12.11 2.97 8.62
CA VAL A 92 12.93 3.26 7.43
C VAL A 92 12.86 4.73 7.00
N ALA A 93 11.67 5.34 7.06
CA ALA A 93 11.42 6.66 6.48
C ALA A 93 11.40 7.82 7.50
N LEU A 94 11.16 7.53 8.77
CA LEU A 94 10.86 8.54 9.78
C LEU A 94 12.00 8.67 10.79
N LEU A 95 12.82 9.72 10.64
CA LEU A 95 13.74 10.13 11.69
C LEU A 95 13.01 11.03 12.70
N ARG A 96 12.69 10.48 13.88
CA ARG A 96 12.03 11.25 14.95
C ARG A 96 12.99 11.52 16.10
N ARG A 97 13.32 12.80 16.31
CA ARG A 97 14.03 13.25 17.51
C ARG A 97 13.03 13.52 18.65
N THR A 98 13.23 12.92 19.80
CA THR A 98 12.51 13.28 21.03
C THR A 98 13.24 14.44 21.70
N LYS A 99 12.48 15.40 22.25
CA LYS A 99 13.06 16.36 23.18
C LYS A 99 13.23 15.64 24.52
N ALA A 100 14.44 15.71 25.07
CA ALA A 100 14.71 15.32 26.45
C ALA A 100 14.17 16.40 27.40
#